data_AF-A0AA39WNI5-F1
#
_entry.id   AF-A0AA39WNI5-F1
#
_cell.length_a   1.000
_cell.length_b   1.000
_cell.length_c   1.000
_cell.angle_alpha   90.00
_cell.angle_beta   90.00
_cell.angle_gamma   90.00
#
_symmetry.space_group_name_H-M   'P 1'
#
loop_
_entity.id
_entity.type
_entity.pdbx_description
1 polymer ?
#
loop_
_entity_poly.entity_id
_entity_poly.type
_entity_poly.pdbx_seq_one_letter_code
_entity_poly.pdbx_strand_id
1 'polypeptide(L)'
;MAQEQTKFLKVSVLHFRDQSRDEAEWKKWYLEEQIPRFVPVAHKHGIDRLEVYFTPTALKEMFQADLDTFKGGCAAGWNMAPYDATIMYWVDDPQKVRNMLNDPDWNDKVIVFEKGWINQTKVEVQVGTQTTFIEEGKIVNITETKSY
;
A
#
# COMPACT_ATOMS: atom_id res chain seq x y z
N MET A 1 2.41 -16.87 -25.06
CA MET A 1 3.39 -15.77 -25.02
C MET A 1 3.22 -15.12 -23.67
N ALA A 2 4.15 -15.32 -22.73
CA ALA A 2 4.12 -14.58 -21.47
C ALA A 2 4.29 -13.11 -21.83
N GLN A 3 3.28 -12.29 -21.55
CA GLN A 3 3.40 -10.85 -21.65
C GLN A 3 4.52 -10.47 -20.68
N GLU A 4 5.63 -9.91 -21.18
CA GLU A 4 6.67 -9.37 -20.33
C GLU A 4 6.00 -8.38 -19.39
N GLN A 5 5.85 -8.77 -18.13
CA GLN A 5 5.27 -7.93 -17.11
C GLN A 5 6.18 -6.70 -17.02
N THR A 6 5.67 -5.58 -17.53
CA THR A 6 6.38 -4.31 -17.60
C THR A 6 7.01 -4.07 -16.23
N LYS A 7 8.34 -3.90 -16.19
CA LYS A 7 9.17 -3.84 -14.97
C LYS A 7 8.91 -2.55 -14.18
N PHE A 8 7.67 -2.31 -13.77
CA PHE A 8 7.35 -1.22 -12.87
C PHE A 8 7.87 -1.58 -11.47
N LEU A 9 8.66 -0.67 -10.90
CA LEU A 9 8.92 -0.67 -9.47
C LEU A 9 7.62 -0.29 -8.76
N LYS A 10 7.26 -1.09 -7.76
CA LYS A 10 6.20 -0.77 -6.82
C LYS A 10 6.83 -0.16 -5.58
N VAL A 11 6.33 1.00 -5.18
CA VAL A 11 6.60 1.59 -3.87
C VAL A 11 5.33 1.54 -3.05
N SER A 12 5.44 1.07 -1.81
CA SER A 12 4.34 1.00 -0.85
C SER A 12 4.71 1.80 0.38
N VAL A 13 3.85 2.71 0.82
CA VAL A 13 3.99 3.45 2.07
C VAL A 13 2.85 3.04 3.00
N LEU A 14 3.22 2.45 4.13
CA LEU A 14 2.32 1.84 5.10
C LEU A 14 2.05 2.86 6.21
N HIS A 15 0.83 3.38 6.23
CA HIS A 15 0.39 4.38 7.19
C HIS A 15 -0.34 3.74 8.36
N PHE A 16 0.07 4.18 9.55
CA PHE A 16 -0.60 3.90 10.80
C PHE A 16 -1.44 5.11 11.18
N ARG A 17 -2.72 4.90 11.43
CA ARG A 17 -3.62 5.92 11.93
C ARG A 17 -3.17 6.36 13.32
N ASP A 18 -3.23 7.67 13.56
CA ASP A 18 -3.13 8.21 14.92
C ASP A 18 -4.30 7.64 15.75
N GLN A 19 -3.97 6.93 16.82
CA GLN A 19 -4.95 6.20 17.65
C GLN A 19 -5.93 7.13 18.39
N SER A 20 -5.68 8.44 18.41
CA SER A 20 -6.63 9.44 18.92
C SER A 20 -7.81 9.72 17.97
N ARG A 21 -7.71 9.31 16.71
CA ARG A 21 -8.79 9.46 15.72
C ARG A 21 -9.73 8.27 15.75
N ASP A 22 -10.92 8.41 15.18
CA ASP A 22 -11.79 7.28 14.83
C ASP A 22 -11.39 6.70 13.46
N GLU A 23 -11.68 5.43 13.18
CA GLU A 23 -11.28 4.78 11.91
C GLU A 23 -12.09 5.35 10.73
N ALA A 24 -13.40 5.56 10.90
CA ALA A 24 -14.25 6.09 9.85
C ALA A 24 -13.92 7.56 9.57
N GLU A 25 -13.70 8.35 10.62
CA GLU A 25 -13.24 9.74 10.50
C GLU A 25 -11.89 9.81 9.78
N TRP A 26 -10.93 8.96 10.18
CA TRP A 26 -9.61 8.93 9.57
C TRP A 26 -9.65 8.50 8.11
N LYS A 27 -10.42 7.45 7.76
CA LYS A 27 -10.56 7.00 6.38
C LYS A 27 -11.18 8.08 5.50
N LYS A 28 -12.20 8.79 6.03
CA LYS A 28 -12.82 9.93 5.35
C LYS A 28 -11.79 11.02 5.09
N TRP A 29 -11.05 11.45 6.11
CA TRP A 29 -9.97 12.42 5.97
C TRP A 29 -8.90 11.96 4.96
N TYR A 30 -8.52 10.68 4.98
CA TYR A 30 -7.51 10.15 4.08
C TYR A 30 -7.95 10.27 2.61
N LEU A 31 -9.21 9.97 2.33
CA LEU A 31 -9.77 10.03 0.97
C LEU A 31 -10.10 11.45 0.51
N GLU A 32 -10.59 12.31 1.41
CA GLU A 32 -11.08 13.65 1.07
C GLU A 32 -10.00 14.73 1.19
N GLU A 33 -8.96 14.51 2.01
CA GLU A 33 -7.93 15.51 2.28
C GLU A 33 -6.54 15.05 1.85
N GLN A 34 -6.06 13.90 2.33
CA GLN A 34 -4.70 13.43 2.06
C GLN A 34 -4.49 13.09 0.58
N ILE A 35 -5.34 12.21 0.01
CA ILE A 35 -5.20 11.76 -1.37
C ILE A 35 -5.32 12.90 -2.38
N PRO A 36 -6.30 13.82 -2.29
CA PRO A 36 -6.41 14.95 -3.21
C PRO A 36 -5.22 15.91 -3.17
N ARG A 37 -4.45 15.95 -2.07
CA ARG A 37 -3.21 16.75 -1.97
C ARG A 37 -1.99 16.02 -2.51
N PHE A 38 -1.89 14.72 -2.26
CA PHE A 38 -0.75 13.91 -2.71
C PHE A 38 -0.79 13.59 -4.21
N VAL A 39 -1.95 13.24 -4.76
CA VAL A 39 -2.09 12.82 -6.16
C VAL A 39 -1.55 13.85 -7.16
N PRO A 40 -1.82 15.18 -7.04
CA PRO A 40 -1.23 16.16 -7.93
C PRO A 40 0.30 16.20 -7.89
N VAL A 41 0.91 16.01 -6.71
CA VAL A 41 2.37 15.95 -6.55
C VAL A 41 2.92 14.70 -7.23
N ALA A 42 2.31 13.53 -6.96
CA ALA A 42 2.70 12.28 -7.61
C ALA A 42 2.58 12.36 -9.15
N HIS A 43 1.44 12.86 -9.65
CA HIS A 43 1.19 12.99 -11.09
C HIS A 43 2.20 13.95 -11.76
N LYS A 44 2.54 15.07 -11.12
CA LYS A 44 3.55 16.03 -11.61
C LYS A 44 4.90 15.37 -11.90
N HIS A 45 5.28 14.34 -11.15
CA HIS A 45 6.56 13.63 -11.28
C HIS A 45 6.47 12.34 -12.10
N GLY A 46 5.35 12.12 -12.80
CA GLY A 46 5.20 11.01 -13.75
C GLY A 46 4.98 9.64 -13.10
N ILE A 47 4.38 9.60 -11.91
CA ILE A 47 3.92 8.36 -11.29
C ILE A 47 2.79 7.76 -12.14
N ASP A 48 2.97 6.51 -12.58
CA ASP A 48 2.13 5.89 -13.64
C ASP A 48 0.79 5.33 -13.11
N ARG A 49 0.80 4.85 -11.87
CA ARG A 49 -0.38 4.32 -11.18
C ARG A 49 -0.26 4.60 -9.70
N LEU A 50 -1.39 4.87 -9.06
CA LEU A 50 -1.49 5.08 -7.62
C LEU A 50 -2.77 4.42 -7.10
N GLU A 51 -2.63 3.66 -6.02
CA GLU A 51 -3.74 2.97 -5.37
C GLU A 51 -3.62 3.09 -3.85
N VAL A 52 -4.75 2.98 -3.17
CA VAL A 52 -4.79 2.92 -1.71
C VAL A 52 -5.49 1.63 -1.30
N TYR A 53 -4.83 0.87 -0.44
CA TYR A 53 -5.37 -0.31 0.19
C TYR A 53 -5.62 -0.01 1.66
N PHE A 54 -6.89 -0.07 2.09
CA PHE A 54 -7.24 0.09 3.50
C PHE A 54 -7.32 -1.27 4.19
N THR A 55 -6.95 -1.29 5.47
CA THR A 55 -6.98 -2.49 6.32
C THR A 55 -7.86 -2.23 7.54
N PRO A 56 -9.20 -2.26 7.39
CA PRO A 56 -10.14 -2.01 8.49
C PRO A 56 -9.91 -2.94 9.68
N THR A 57 -10.03 -2.40 10.88
CA THR A 57 -9.81 -3.15 12.14
C THR A 57 -10.70 -4.39 12.20
N ALA A 58 -11.98 -4.27 11.86
CA ALA A 58 -12.92 -5.39 11.86
C ALA A 58 -12.50 -6.55 10.93
N LEU A 59 -11.89 -6.24 9.77
CA LEU A 59 -11.38 -7.27 8.86
C LEU A 59 -10.07 -7.88 9.38
N LYS A 60 -9.18 -7.06 9.96
CA LYS A 60 -7.95 -7.57 10.60
C LYS A 60 -8.28 -8.57 11.72
N GLU A 61 -9.23 -8.24 12.59
CA GLU A 61 -9.65 -9.12 13.68
C GLU A 61 -10.30 -10.42 13.19
N MET A 62 -11.23 -10.31 12.24
CA MET A 62 -11.90 -11.46 11.63
C MET A 62 -10.89 -12.42 10.98
N PHE A 63 -10.02 -11.90 10.12
CA PHE A 63 -9.04 -12.74 9.43
C PHE A 63 -7.91 -13.23 10.34
N GLN A 64 -7.57 -12.51 11.42
CA GLN A 64 -6.64 -13.04 12.42
C GLN A 64 -7.24 -14.29 13.10
N ALA A 65 -8.52 -14.25 13.50
CA ALA A 65 -9.18 -15.41 14.08
C ALA A 65 -9.22 -16.62 13.13
N ASP A 66 -9.43 -16.38 11.84
CA ASP A 66 -9.35 -17.41 10.80
C ASP A 66 -7.94 -17.98 10.65
N LEU A 67 -6.90 -17.14 10.67
CA LEU A 67 -5.51 -17.59 10.63
C LEU A 67 -5.18 -18.48 11.84
N ASP A 68 -5.58 -18.04 13.03
CA ASP A 68 -5.36 -18.79 14.27
C ASP A 68 -6.09 -20.14 14.24
N THR A 69 -7.32 -20.17 13.70
CA THR A 69 -8.16 -21.38 13.65
C THR A 69 -7.69 -22.37 12.57
N PHE A 70 -7.56 -21.91 11.33
CA PHE A 70 -7.36 -22.78 10.17
C PHE A 70 -5.89 -23.09 9.91
N LYS A 71 -4.99 -22.24 10.40
CA LYS A 71 -3.56 -22.32 10.11
C LYS A 71 -2.68 -22.36 11.37
N GLY A 72 -3.25 -22.30 12.57
CA GLY A 72 -2.52 -22.22 13.85
C GLY A 72 -1.44 -23.28 14.12
N GLY A 73 -1.42 -24.41 13.39
CA GLY A 73 -0.34 -25.41 13.47
C GLY A 73 0.78 -25.27 12.43
N CYS A 74 0.46 -24.90 11.18
CA CYS A 74 1.44 -24.79 10.07
C CYS A 74 1.84 -23.34 9.74
N ALA A 75 1.15 -22.38 10.33
CA ALA A 75 1.34 -20.95 10.18
C ALA A 75 1.46 -20.25 11.55
N ALA A 76 1.90 -20.98 12.57
CA ALA A 76 2.18 -20.40 13.87
C ALA A 76 3.07 -19.14 13.70
N GLY A 77 2.58 -17.99 14.18
CA GLY A 77 3.25 -16.69 14.05
C GLY A 77 2.82 -15.83 12.84
N TRP A 78 1.85 -16.26 12.03
CA TRP A 78 1.24 -15.39 11.03
C TRP A 78 0.34 -14.35 11.70
N ASN A 79 0.51 -13.09 11.31
CA ASN A 79 -0.23 -11.98 11.87
C ASN A 79 -0.79 -11.11 10.75
N MET A 80 -2.00 -10.60 10.95
CA MET A 80 -2.52 -9.50 10.16
C MET A 80 -1.64 -8.28 10.38
N ALA A 81 -1.18 -7.68 9.27
CA ALA A 81 -0.28 -6.55 9.35
C ALA A 81 -0.97 -5.35 10.03
N PRO A 82 -0.26 -4.62 10.91
CA PRO A 82 -0.91 -3.69 11.84
C PRO A 82 -1.24 -2.31 11.27
N TYR A 83 -0.82 -2.00 10.04
CA TYR A 83 -1.11 -0.70 9.40
C TYR A 83 -2.60 -0.54 9.07
N ASP A 84 -3.01 0.69 8.76
CA ASP A 84 -4.42 1.06 8.50
C ASP A 84 -4.69 1.43 7.03
N ALA A 85 -3.65 1.93 6.33
CA ALA A 85 -3.67 1.99 4.88
C ALA A 85 -2.27 1.80 4.29
N THR A 86 -2.23 1.36 3.04
CA THR A 86 -1.05 1.35 2.20
C THR A 86 -1.34 2.16 0.96
N ILE A 87 -0.62 3.26 0.76
CA ILE A 87 -0.58 3.91 -0.54
C ILE A 87 0.50 3.26 -1.39
N MET A 88 0.14 2.82 -2.59
CA MET A 88 0.99 2.10 -3.50
C MET A 88 1.09 2.88 -4.79
N TYR A 89 2.29 3.00 -5.33
CA TYR A 89 2.49 3.61 -6.64
C TYR A 89 3.54 2.87 -7.46
N TRP A 90 3.35 2.95 -8.78
CA TRP A 90 4.18 2.27 -9.77
C TRP A 90 4.95 3.28 -10.61
N VAL A 91 6.23 2.97 -10.84
CA VAL A 91 7.14 3.79 -11.64
C VAL A 91 8.03 2.92 -12.49
N ASP A 92 8.30 3.35 -13.72
CA ASP A 92 9.29 2.74 -14.61
C ASP A 92 10.72 3.20 -14.31
N ASP A 93 10.88 4.39 -13.69
CA ASP A 93 12.16 4.99 -13.31
C ASP A 93 12.14 5.42 -11.84
N PRO A 94 13.01 4.86 -10.97
CA PRO A 94 13.09 5.28 -9.57
C PRO A 94 13.50 6.75 -9.39
N GLN A 95 14.07 7.42 -10.40
CA GLN A 95 14.32 8.86 -10.32
C GLN A 95 13.03 9.69 -10.21
N LYS A 96 11.92 9.22 -10.77
CA LYS A 96 10.60 9.86 -10.60
C LYS A 96 10.20 9.96 -9.12
N VAL A 97 10.44 8.90 -8.36
CA VAL A 97 10.18 8.88 -6.91
C VAL A 97 11.08 9.85 -6.17
N ARG A 98 12.38 9.89 -6.52
CA ARG A 98 13.32 10.85 -5.91
C ARG A 98 12.90 12.29 -6.19
N ASN A 99 12.48 12.60 -7.41
CA ASN A 99 12.01 13.93 -7.77
C ASN A 99 10.73 14.31 -7.00
N MET A 100 9.81 13.37 -6.86
CA MET A 100 8.58 13.54 -6.06
C MET A 100 8.88 13.84 -4.58
N LEU A 101 9.78 13.07 -3.97
CA LEU A 101 10.17 13.28 -2.56
C LEU A 101 10.93 14.59 -2.34
N ASN A 102 11.55 15.14 -3.39
CA ASN A 102 12.21 16.46 -3.38
C ASN A 102 11.31 17.58 -3.92
N ASP A 103 10.01 17.33 -4.13
CA ASP A 103 9.12 18.38 -4.58
C ASP A 103 9.07 19.51 -3.53
N PRO A 104 9.26 20.78 -3.92
CA PRO A 104 9.22 21.89 -2.97
C PRO A 104 7.87 22.02 -2.26
N ASP A 105 6.78 21.56 -2.88
CA ASP A 105 5.44 21.58 -2.29
C ASP A 105 5.19 20.37 -1.37
N TRP A 106 6.11 19.40 -1.29
CA TRP A 106 5.93 18.15 -0.54
C TRP A 106 5.58 18.40 0.93
N ASN A 107 6.37 19.25 1.60
CA ASN A 107 6.20 19.51 3.02
C ASN A 107 4.85 20.19 3.29
N ASP A 108 4.51 21.21 2.51
CA ASP A 108 3.32 22.02 2.72
C ASP A 108 2.03 21.28 2.34
N LYS A 109 2.05 20.48 1.27
CA LYS A 109 0.85 19.78 0.78
C LYS A 109 0.64 18.41 1.41
N VAL A 110 1.71 17.73 1.83
CA VAL A 110 1.65 16.34 2.30
C VAL A 110 1.94 16.27 3.80
N ILE A 111 3.18 16.57 4.21
CA ILE A 111 3.65 16.29 5.58
C ILE A 111 2.91 17.07 6.67
N VAL A 112 2.61 18.35 6.43
CA VAL A 112 1.92 19.19 7.43
C VAL A 112 0.50 18.69 7.71
N PHE A 113 -0.19 18.18 6.70
CA PHE A 113 -1.59 17.74 6.82
C PHE A 113 -1.73 16.36 7.48
N GLU A 114 -0.71 15.51 7.36
CA GLU A 114 -0.67 14.21 8.03
C GLU A 114 -0.58 14.31 9.56
N LYS A 115 -0.09 15.44 10.08
CA LYS A 115 0.11 15.63 11.52
C LYS A 115 -1.21 15.49 12.30
N GLY A 116 -1.21 14.57 13.27
CA GLY A 116 -2.38 14.28 14.10
C GLY A 116 -3.44 13.42 13.41
N TRP A 117 -3.13 12.87 12.24
CA TRP A 117 -3.94 11.88 11.52
C TRP A 117 -3.14 10.60 11.27
N ILE A 118 -1.87 10.71 10.91
CA ILE A 118 -0.95 9.60 10.71
C ILE A 118 0.10 9.61 11.81
N ASN A 119 0.42 8.44 12.36
CA ASN A 119 1.56 8.27 13.23
C ASN A 119 2.87 8.28 12.41
N GLN A 120 3.39 9.48 12.20
CA GLN A 120 4.57 9.73 11.35
C GLN A 120 5.86 9.06 11.85
N THR A 121 5.92 8.60 13.10
CA THR A 121 7.10 7.88 13.63
C THR A 121 7.09 6.38 13.31
N LYS A 122 5.99 5.86 12.79
CA LYS A 122 5.79 4.43 12.50
C LYS A 122 5.56 4.14 11.01
N VAL A 123 5.67 5.14 10.13
CA VAL A 123 5.49 4.91 8.70
C VAL A 123 6.57 3.99 8.18
N GLU A 124 6.17 2.92 7.50
CA GLU A 124 7.09 1.96 6.88
C GLU A 124 7.01 2.07 5.36
N VAL A 125 8.15 1.90 4.67
CA VAL A 125 8.22 2.00 3.21
C VAL A 125 8.82 0.73 2.64
N GLN A 126 8.20 0.22 1.58
CA GLN A 126 8.67 -0.94 0.83
C GLN A 126 8.88 -0.54 -0.63
N VAL A 127 9.95 -1.05 -1.26
CA VAL A 127 10.21 -0.90 -2.68
C VAL A 127 10.55 -2.26 -3.26
N GLY A 128 9.92 -2.62 -4.37
CA GLY A 128 10.15 -3.91 -5.01
C GLY A 128 9.53 -4.00 -6.39
N THR A 129 9.39 -5.22 -6.88
CA THR A 129 8.70 -5.54 -8.14
C THR A 129 7.44 -6.35 -7.83
N GLN A 130 6.48 -6.33 -8.75
CA GLN A 130 5.24 -7.10 -8.61
C GLN A 130 5.10 -8.06 -9.78
N THR A 131 4.93 -9.35 -9.47
CA THR A 131 4.64 -10.40 -10.45
C THR A 131 3.24 -10.94 -10.21
N THR A 132 2.43 -11.03 -11.26
CA THR A 132 1.05 -11.52 -11.18
C THR A 132 0.99 -12.98 -11.62
N PHE A 133 0.29 -13.83 -10.87
CA PHE A 133 0.09 -15.25 -11.20
C PHE A 133 -1.38 -15.65 -11.37
N ILE A 134 -2.30 -14.81 -10.88
CA ILE A 134 -3.73 -14.93 -11.14
C ILE A 134 -4.25 -13.54 -11.51
N GLU A 135 -4.89 -13.43 -12.67
CA GLU A 135 -5.51 -12.20 -13.16
C GLU A 135 -6.86 -12.55 -13.77
N GLU A 136 -7.92 -11.82 -13.38
CA GLU A 136 -9.29 -12.09 -13.81
C GLU A 136 -9.73 -13.57 -13.63
N GLY A 137 -9.28 -14.21 -12.54
CA GLY A 137 -9.58 -15.61 -12.24
C GLY A 137 -8.82 -16.64 -13.09
N LYS A 138 -7.90 -16.21 -13.96
CA LYS A 138 -7.07 -17.08 -14.81
C LYS A 138 -5.65 -17.18 -14.25
N ILE A 139 -5.09 -18.38 -14.27
CA ILE A 139 -3.66 -18.59 -13.97
C ILE A 139 -2.83 -18.00 -15.11
N VAL A 140 -1.89 -17.12 -14.76
CA VAL A 140 -0.96 -16.46 -15.69
C VAL A 140 0.48 -16.68 -15.22
N ASN A 141 1.47 -16.50 -16.10
CA ASN A 141 2.91 -16.63 -15.77
C ASN A 141 3.33 -17.98 -15.15
N ILE A 142 2.50 -19.02 -15.31
CA ILE A 142 2.79 -20.41 -14.95
C ILE A 142 2.48 -21.27 -16.18
N THR A 143 3.44 -22.07 -16.62
CA THR A 143 3.25 -23.02 -17.74
C THR A 143 2.83 -24.40 -17.26
N GLU A 144 3.28 -24.82 -16.08
CA GLU A 144 2.98 -26.12 -15.48
C GLU A 144 2.87 -25.97 -13.96
N THR A 145 1.84 -26.55 -13.36
CA THR A 145 1.69 -26.65 -11.90
C THR A 145 2.44 -27.87 -11.39
N LYS A 146 3.14 -27.75 -10.26
CA LYS A 146 3.84 -28.88 -9.64
C LYS A 146 2.91 -29.60 -8.66
N SER A 147 2.78 -30.92 -8.80
CA SER A 147 2.18 -31.80 -7.79
C SER A 147 3.29 -32.38 -6.91
N TYR A 148 3.16 -32.23 -5.60
CA TYR A 148 4.05 -32.81 -4.59
C TYR A 148 3.25 -33.77 -3.70
#